data_AF-A0A3M1FHY3-F1
#
_entry.id   AF-A0A3M1FHY3-F1
#
_cell.length_a   1.000
_cell.length_b   1.000
_cell.length_c   1.000
_cell.angle_alpha   90.00
_cell.angle_beta   90.00
_cell.angle_gamma   90.00
#
_symmetry.space_group_name_H-M   'P 1'
#
loop_
_entity.id
_entity.type
_entity.pdbx_description
1 polymer ?
#
loop_
_entity_poly.entity_id
_entity_poly.type
_entity_poly.pdbx_seq_one_letter_code
_entity_poly.pdbx_strand_id
1 'polypeptide(L)'
;MNCKSLSFFFLIILFATACTVKDTPQPSSTTAPYLVATSAIAFKTTTPTLTPTLTPESTLALTITPELTSLPNCNIFDEDGKLYVLSTDIFFSWGPKDEEITQALAADFPEWANFEQTLPDMSHPLKIGEVMVAASLGQETFALNPTVTLVTMGVSLDWQLPPDGDLYSRAIATGKRLEHLWHEWTHPDNENIRVRYPNLANDGATYALYAFFDYDREKLQVWAAEYDVLFGHLQPRIPSVGVMCPPCRPRCK
;
A
#
# COMPACT_ATOMS: atom_id res chain seq x y z
N MET A 1 32.93 51.85 -11.64
CA MET A 1 33.02 51.39 -10.24
C MET A 1 32.08 52.23 -9.39
N ASN A 2 31.39 51.58 -8.44
CA ASN A 2 30.35 52.07 -7.52
C ASN A 2 28.90 51.99 -8.02
N CYS A 3 28.18 50.97 -7.55
CA CYS A 3 26.74 51.03 -7.30
C CYS A 3 26.46 50.06 -6.12
N LYS A 4 26.66 50.54 -4.89
CA LYS A 4 25.61 50.97 -3.94
C LYS A 4 24.51 49.92 -3.71
N SER A 5 24.73 49.20 -2.61
CA SER A 5 23.75 48.64 -1.68
C SER A 5 22.38 49.32 -1.72
N LEU A 6 21.32 48.54 -1.88
CA LEU A 6 19.99 48.88 -1.39
C LEU A 6 19.46 47.70 -0.58
N SER A 7 19.46 47.89 0.73
CA SER A 7 18.87 47.00 1.72
C SER A 7 17.73 47.76 2.39
N PHE A 8 16.63 47.04 2.64
CA PHE A 8 15.48 47.35 3.49
C PHE A 8 14.54 48.52 3.08
N PHE A 9 13.25 48.22 2.85
CA PHE A 9 12.19 48.36 3.88
C PHE A 9 10.80 48.04 3.29
N PHE A 10 10.12 47.07 3.92
CA PHE A 10 8.68 47.04 4.24
C PHE A 10 7.64 47.54 3.21
N LEU A 11 6.79 46.63 2.74
CA LEU A 11 5.35 46.81 2.94
C LEU A 11 4.64 45.44 3.04
N ILE A 12 4.31 45.09 4.28
CA ILE A 12 3.36 44.06 4.64
C ILE A 12 1.99 44.52 4.14
N ILE A 13 1.37 43.76 3.22
CA ILE A 13 -0.06 43.90 2.94
C ILE A 13 -0.76 42.66 3.51
N LEU A 14 -1.21 42.82 4.76
CA LEU A 14 -2.20 41.99 5.43
C LEU A 14 -3.57 42.28 4.80
N PHE A 15 -4.08 41.37 3.96
CA PHE A 15 -5.52 41.31 3.68
C PHE A 15 -6.16 40.27 4.59
N ALA A 16 -6.66 40.74 5.74
CA ALA A 16 -7.60 40.01 6.56
C ALA A 16 -8.99 40.14 5.95
N THR A 17 -9.45 39.11 5.23
CA THR A 17 -10.87 38.93 4.92
C THR A 17 -11.46 37.92 5.88
N ALA A 18 -11.96 38.43 7.01
CA ALA A 18 -12.84 37.70 7.90
C ALA A 18 -14.25 37.70 7.30
N CYS A 19 -14.71 36.56 6.80
CA CYS A 19 -16.12 36.34 6.46
C CYS A 19 -16.67 35.13 7.22
N THR A 20 -17.45 35.47 8.24
CA THR A 20 -18.72 34.84 8.64
C THR A 20 -18.71 33.34 8.93
N VAL A 21 -18.44 32.99 10.20
CA VAL A 21 -19.02 31.79 10.82
C VAL A 21 -20.50 32.10 11.06
N LYS A 22 -21.37 31.51 10.24
CA LYS A 22 -22.81 31.50 10.45
C LYS A 22 -23.13 30.29 11.31
N ASP A 23 -23.52 30.55 12.56
CA ASP A 23 -23.93 29.53 13.53
C ASP A 23 -24.97 28.58 12.90
N THR A 24 -24.56 27.33 12.75
CA THR A 24 -25.45 26.24 12.33
C THR A 24 -26.07 25.64 13.59
N PRO A 25 -27.40 25.59 13.71
CA PRO A 25 -28.05 25.03 14.88
C PRO A 25 -27.73 23.54 15.00
N GLN A 26 -27.19 23.17 16.14
CA GLN A 26 -26.97 21.81 16.59
C GLN A 26 -28.30 21.02 16.59
N PRO A 27 -28.40 19.88 15.89
CA PRO A 27 -29.55 19.00 16.05
C PRO A 27 -29.48 18.33 17.42
N SER A 28 -30.52 18.57 18.23
CA SER A 28 -30.75 17.93 19.51
C SER A 28 -30.82 16.41 19.38
N SER A 29 -30.00 15.71 20.14
CA SER A 29 -30.10 14.27 20.34
C SER A 29 -31.42 13.95 21.04
N THR A 30 -32.42 13.48 20.27
CA THR A 30 -33.63 12.89 20.83
C THR A 30 -33.34 11.44 21.16
N THR A 31 -33.20 11.15 22.46
CA THR A 31 -33.18 9.78 22.99
C THR A 31 -34.53 9.13 22.74
N ALA A 32 -34.59 8.18 21.80
CA ALA A 32 -35.75 7.30 21.64
C ALA A 32 -35.68 6.17 22.70
N PRO A 33 -36.74 5.90 23.47
CA PRO A 33 -36.82 4.69 24.27
C PRO A 33 -37.16 3.52 23.33
N TYR A 34 -36.22 2.64 23.06
CA TYR A 34 -36.53 1.36 22.42
C TYR A 34 -37.01 0.37 23.49
N LEU A 35 -38.28 -0.01 23.33
CA LEU A 35 -38.95 -1.10 24.01
C LEU A 35 -38.18 -2.41 23.80
N VAL A 36 -37.83 -3.07 24.91
CA VAL A 36 -37.44 -4.48 24.90
C VAL A 36 -38.70 -5.30 24.61
N ALA A 37 -38.82 -5.80 23.38
CA ALA A 37 -39.81 -6.81 23.02
C ALA A 37 -39.10 -8.17 22.92
N THR A 38 -39.13 -8.91 24.03
CA THR A 38 -38.78 -10.32 24.11
C THR A 38 -39.69 -11.12 23.17
N SER A 39 -39.14 -11.64 22.08
CA SER A 39 -39.84 -12.60 21.23
C SER A 39 -39.11 -13.94 21.34
N ALA A 40 -39.62 -14.81 22.21
CA ALA A 40 -39.25 -16.21 22.23
C ALA A 40 -39.82 -16.87 20.96
N ILE A 41 -38.95 -17.18 20.00
CA ILE A 41 -39.29 -18.04 18.88
C ILE A 41 -38.94 -19.46 19.28
N ALA A 42 -39.99 -20.21 19.62
CA ALA A 42 -39.95 -21.65 19.80
C ALA A 42 -39.65 -22.32 18.45
N PHE A 43 -38.49 -22.96 18.32
CA PHE A 43 -38.22 -23.85 17.20
C PHE A 43 -38.98 -25.15 17.40
N LYS A 44 -39.91 -25.43 16.48
CA LYS A 44 -40.52 -26.74 16.30
C LYS A 44 -39.47 -27.70 15.72
N THR A 45 -39.13 -28.71 16.51
CA THR A 45 -38.36 -29.87 16.09
C THR A 45 -39.20 -30.73 15.14
N THR A 46 -38.81 -30.79 13.86
CA THR A 46 -39.28 -31.83 12.94
C THR A 46 -38.12 -32.77 12.64
N THR A 47 -38.22 -33.98 13.18
CA THR A 47 -37.38 -35.14 12.92
C THR A 47 -37.65 -35.67 11.51
N PRO A 48 -36.62 -35.90 10.69
CA PRO A 48 -36.68 -36.92 9.65
C PRO A 48 -35.86 -38.14 10.07
N THR A 49 -36.55 -39.27 10.16
CA THR A 49 -35.98 -40.61 10.26
C THR A 49 -35.37 -41.00 8.92
N LEU A 50 -34.05 -41.25 8.88
CA LEU A 50 -33.42 -42.13 7.88
C LEU A 50 -32.23 -42.86 8.53
N THR A 51 -32.25 -44.19 8.44
CA THR A 51 -31.12 -45.12 8.62
C THR A 51 -31.24 -46.14 7.47
N PRO A 52 -30.21 -46.89 7.04
CA PRO A 52 -28.76 -46.81 7.30
C PRO A 52 -27.95 -46.70 5.98
N THR A 53 -26.61 -46.61 6.03
CA THR A 53 -25.68 -47.50 5.30
C THR A 53 -24.23 -47.06 5.54
N LEU A 54 -23.39 -48.08 5.72
CA LEU A 54 -21.99 -48.07 6.11
C LEU A 54 -21.07 -47.30 5.17
N THR A 55 -20.07 -46.68 5.78
CA THR A 55 -18.81 -46.15 5.25
C THR A 55 -18.18 -47.09 4.21
N PRO A 56 -17.45 -46.53 3.23
CA PRO A 56 -16.01 -46.49 3.44
C PRO A 56 -15.45 -45.07 3.38
N GLU A 57 -14.58 -44.85 4.35
CA GLU A 57 -13.76 -43.68 4.59
C GLU A 57 -12.86 -43.44 3.37
N SER A 58 -13.10 -42.34 2.65
CA SER A 58 -12.15 -41.78 1.68
C SER A 58 -11.67 -40.44 2.20
N THR A 59 -10.87 -40.52 3.27
CA THR A 59 -10.08 -39.40 3.79
C THR A 59 -8.93 -39.13 2.81
N LEU A 60 -9.21 -38.41 1.72
CA LEU A 60 -8.19 -37.62 1.04
C LEU A 60 -8.23 -36.22 1.67
N ALA A 61 -7.69 -36.14 2.88
CA ALA A 61 -7.19 -34.87 3.41
C ALA A 61 -5.99 -34.48 2.54
N LEU A 62 -6.25 -33.77 1.45
CA LEU A 62 -5.23 -32.92 0.84
C LEU A 62 -4.99 -31.79 1.83
N THR A 63 -4.15 -32.06 2.83
CA THR A 63 -3.41 -31.02 3.52
C THR A 63 -2.48 -30.44 2.47
N ILE A 64 -2.99 -29.48 1.70
CA ILE A 64 -2.16 -28.54 0.95
C ILE A 64 -1.54 -27.68 2.03
N THR A 65 -0.48 -28.18 2.65
CA THR A 65 0.49 -27.31 3.29
C THR A 65 0.93 -26.36 2.18
N PRO A 66 0.74 -25.03 2.30
CA PRO A 66 1.43 -24.13 1.39
C PRO A 66 2.91 -24.44 1.60
N GLU A 67 3.51 -25.13 0.63
CA GLU A 67 4.95 -25.30 0.56
C GLU A 67 5.44 -23.85 0.52
N LEU A 68 5.98 -23.38 1.64
CA LEU A 68 6.68 -22.11 1.72
C LEU A 68 7.90 -22.29 0.81
N THR A 69 7.69 -22.20 -0.50
CA THR A 69 8.75 -22.15 -1.50
C THR A 69 9.62 -21.03 -1.02
N SER A 70 10.81 -21.39 -0.54
CA SER A 70 11.80 -20.48 0.03
C SER A 70 11.75 -19.19 -0.76
N LEU A 71 11.34 -18.09 -0.13
CA LEU A 71 11.27 -16.80 -0.80
C LEU A 71 12.56 -16.62 -1.60
N PRO A 72 12.50 -16.12 -2.85
CA PRO A 72 13.73 -15.76 -3.55
C PRO A 72 14.50 -14.85 -2.60
N ASN A 73 15.76 -15.20 -2.34
CA ASN A 73 16.59 -14.52 -1.35
C ASN A 73 16.98 -13.15 -1.92
N CYS A 74 16.02 -12.24 -2.01
CA CYS A 74 16.21 -10.88 -2.44
C CYS A 74 17.09 -10.20 -1.41
N ASN A 75 18.26 -9.73 -1.83
CA ASN A 75 19.12 -8.98 -0.94
C ASN A 75 18.43 -7.64 -0.62
N ILE A 76 18.04 -7.47 0.64
CA ILE A 76 17.49 -6.24 1.20
C ILE A 76 18.54 -5.50 2.06
N PHE A 77 19.81 -5.90 1.95
CA PHE A 77 20.92 -5.27 2.67
C PHE A 77 21.90 -4.63 1.68
N ASP A 78 22.46 -3.49 2.06
CA ASP A 78 23.57 -2.87 1.35
C ASP A 78 24.92 -3.57 1.64
N GLU A 79 26.00 -3.08 1.04
CA GLU A 79 27.35 -3.63 1.20
C GLU A 79 27.87 -3.54 2.66
N ASP A 80 27.33 -2.60 3.45
CA ASP A 80 27.65 -2.42 4.87
C ASP A 80 26.77 -3.29 5.79
N GLY A 81 25.89 -4.12 5.22
CA GLY A 81 24.95 -4.98 5.95
C GLY A 81 23.79 -4.22 6.59
N LYS A 82 23.52 -2.97 6.17
CA LYS A 82 22.37 -2.20 6.60
C LYS A 82 21.17 -2.47 5.71
N LEU A 83 19.98 -2.41 6.28
CA LEU A 83 18.74 -2.60 5.56
C LEU A 83 18.59 -1.50 4.50
N TYR A 84 18.46 -1.90 3.25
CA TYR A 84 18.27 -1.06 2.08
C TYR A 84 17.34 -1.78 1.08
N VAL A 85 16.06 -1.40 1.08
CA VAL A 85 15.00 -2.10 0.36
C VAL A 85 14.65 -1.41 -0.95
N LEU A 86 14.66 -0.09 -0.97
CA LEU A 86 14.24 0.71 -2.11
C LEU A 86 14.98 2.02 -2.07
N SER A 87 15.46 2.51 -3.22
CA SER A 87 16.04 3.84 -3.28
C SER A 87 14.96 4.92 -3.23
N THR A 88 15.30 6.06 -2.64
CA THR A 88 14.45 7.27 -2.67
C THR A 88 14.11 7.70 -4.10
N ASP A 89 15.00 7.51 -5.08
CA ASP A 89 14.73 7.84 -6.48
C ASP A 89 13.59 7.00 -7.07
N ILE A 90 13.57 5.69 -6.78
CA ILE A 90 12.49 4.82 -7.25
C ILE A 90 11.20 5.12 -6.50
N PHE A 91 11.27 5.41 -5.21
CA PHE A 91 10.13 5.76 -4.35
C PHE A 91 9.31 6.93 -4.91
N PHE A 92 9.98 7.96 -5.45
CA PHE A 92 9.36 9.15 -6.04
C PHE A 92 9.34 9.17 -7.58
N SER A 93 9.74 8.09 -8.24
CA SER A 93 9.72 8.04 -9.71
C SER A 93 8.29 7.93 -10.26
N TRP A 94 8.11 8.27 -11.53
CA TRP A 94 6.82 8.12 -12.22
C TRP A 94 6.37 6.67 -12.41
N GLY A 95 7.31 5.72 -12.34
CA GLY A 95 7.05 4.30 -12.55
C GLY A 95 6.68 3.93 -14.01
N PRO A 96 6.34 2.65 -14.24
CA PRO A 96 5.72 2.17 -15.48
C PRO A 96 4.33 2.78 -15.72
N LYS A 97 3.87 2.70 -16.97
CA LYS A 97 2.52 3.12 -17.38
C LYS A 97 1.46 2.14 -16.88
N ASP A 98 0.22 2.61 -16.86
CA ASP A 98 -0.99 1.84 -16.50
C ASP A 98 -1.09 0.47 -17.19
N GLU A 99 -0.87 0.41 -18.51
CA GLU A 99 -0.88 -0.85 -19.27
C GLU A 99 0.22 -1.81 -18.80
N GLU A 100 1.42 -1.31 -18.53
CA GLU A 100 2.56 -2.09 -18.06
C GLU A 100 2.31 -2.64 -16.64
N ILE A 101 1.69 -1.83 -15.78
CA ILE A 101 1.28 -2.25 -14.44
C ILE A 101 0.27 -3.40 -14.52
N THR A 102 -0.75 -3.24 -15.36
CA THR A 102 -1.80 -4.26 -15.54
C THR A 102 -1.21 -5.54 -16.12
N GLN A 103 -0.31 -5.41 -17.10
CA GLN A 103 0.35 -6.55 -17.73
C GLN A 103 1.29 -7.30 -16.77
N ALA A 104 2.01 -6.60 -15.89
CA ALA A 104 2.89 -7.23 -14.91
C ALA A 104 2.12 -8.15 -13.96
N LEU A 105 0.89 -7.79 -13.59
CA LEU A 105 0.03 -8.58 -12.72
C LEU A 105 -0.58 -9.81 -13.40
N ALA A 106 -0.64 -9.85 -14.74
CA ALA A 106 -1.45 -10.84 -15.45
C ALA A 106 -1.01 -12.30 -15.23
N ALA A 107 0.28 -12.52 -14.92
CA ALA A 107 0.81 -13.86 -14.68
C ALA A 107 0.62 -14.33 -13.24
N ASP A 108 0.98 -13.51 -12.27
CA ASP A 108 1.07 -13.90 -10.86
C ASP A 108 -0.17 -13.49 -10.04
N PHE A 109 -0.87 -12.43 -10.44
CA PHE A 109 -2.05 -11.89 -9.77
C PHE A 109 -3.19 -11.60 -10.77
N PRO A 110 -3.71 -12.62 -11.48
CA PRO A 110 -4.66 -12.44 -12.57
C PRO A 110 -6.00 -11.83 -12.12
N GLU A 111 -6.43 -12.06 -10.88
CA GLU A 111 -7.64 -11.43 -10.34
C GLU A 111 -7.48 -9.91 -10.24
N TRP A 112 -6.30 -9.43 -9.83
CA TRP A 112 -5.97 -8.01 -9.81
C TRP A 112 -5.82 -7.43 -11.21
N ALA A 113 -5.21 -8.17 -12.14
CA ALA A 113 -5.05 -7.72 -13.52
C ALA A 113 -6.40 -7.54 -14.25
N ASN A 114 -7.40 -8.36 -13.90
CA ASN A 114 -8.75 -8.29 -14.47
C ASN A 114 -9.71 -7.43 -13.64
N PHE A 115 -9.24 -6.83 -12.55
CA PHE A 115 -10.07 -5.98 -11.70
C PHE A 115 -10.40 -4.66 -12.41
N GLU A 116 -11.66 -4.26 -12.28
CA GLU A 116 -12.18 -2.98 -12.75
C GLU A 116 -12.96 -2.27 -11.64
N GLN A 117 -12.76 -0.96 -11.50
CA GLN A 117 -13.48 -0.11 -10.55
C GLN A 117 -14.08 1.11 -11.26
N THR A 118 -15.37 1.35 -11.06
CA THR A 118 -16.03 2.58 -11.52
C THR A 118 -15.92 3.66 -10.45
N LEU A 119 -15.31 4.79 -10.77
CA LEU A 119 -15.31 5.99 -9.91
C LEU A 119 -16.41 6.96 -10.35
N PRO A 120 -17.02 7.74 -9.42
CA PRO A 120 -18.17 8.60 -9.72
C PRO A 120 -17.98 9.58 -10.88
N ASP A 121 -16.75 10.07 -11.08
CA ASP A 121 -16.42 11.09 -12.08
C ASP A 121 -15.72 10.52 -13.34
N MET A 122 -15.66 9.19 -13.49
CA MET A 122 -15.02 8.53 -14.63
C MET A 122 -16.05 8.03 -15.64
N SER A 123 -15.72 8.16 -16.92
CA SER A 123 -16.59 7.77 -18.04
C SER A 123 -16.64 6.26 -18.31
N HIS A 124 -15.74 5.50 -17.72
CA HIS A 124 -15.58 4.07 -17.88
C HIS A 124 -15.01 3.43 -16.60
N PRO A 125 -15.19 2.11 -16.41
CA PRO A 125 -14.49 1.38 -15.37
C PRO A 125 -12.97 1.46 -15.59
N LEU A 126 -12.23 1.78 -14.54
CA LEU A 126 -10.78 1.86 -14.57
C LEU A 126 -10.17 0.49 -14.28
N LYS A 127 -9.16 0.11 -15.05
CA LYS A 127 -8.31 -1.05 -14.74
C LYS A 127 -7.36 -0.74 -13.60
N ILE A 128 -6.80 -1.78 -12.99
CA ILE A 128 -5.88 -1.64 -11.85
C ILE A 128 -4.71 -0.68 -12.13
N GLY A 129 -4.12 -0.70 -13.33
CA GLY A 129 -3.04 0.23 -13.69
C GLY A 129 -3.48 1.69 -13.69
N GLU A 130 -4.66 1.98 -14.23
CA GLU A 130 -5.25 3.33 -14.24
C GLU A 130 -5.59 3.78 -12.83
N VAL A 131 -6.15 2.88 -12.00
CA VAL A 131 -6.41 3.13 -10.58
C VAL A 131 -5.12 3.52 -9.86
N MET A 132 -4.03 2.79 -10.07
CA MET A 132 -2.74 3.06 -9.40
C MET A 132 -2.12 4.38 -9.85
N VAL A 133 -2.13 4.67 -11.16
CA VAL A 133 -1.60 5.94 -11.69
C VAL A 133 -2.43 7.12 -11.17
N ALA A 134 -3.76 7.03 -11.22
CA ALA A 134 -4.65 8.08 -10.72
C ALA A 134 -4.50 8.30 -9.21
N ALA A 135 -4.44 7.23 -8.42
CA ALA A 135 -4.30 7.31 -6.96
C ALA A 135 -2.94 7.85 -6.53
N SER A 136 -1.87 7.50 -7.24
CA SER A 136 -0.50 7.89 -6.87
C SER A 136 -0.13 9.32 -7.25
N LEU A 137 -0.97 9.96 -8.08
CA LEU A 137 -0.95 11.39 -8.40
C LEU A 137 -2.07 12.16 -7.67
N GLY A 138 -2.66 11.55 -6.65
CA GLY A 138 -3.91 11.94 -6.04
C GLY A 138 -4.00 13.43 -5.68
N GLN A 139 -4.79 14.16 -6.47
CA GLN A 139 -5.23 15.54 -6.23
C GLN A 139 -4.10 16.52 -5.88
N GLU A 140 -2.90 16.33 -6.44
CA GLU A 140 -1.70 17.15 -6.16
C GLU A 140 -1.23 17.11 -4.69
N THR A 141 -1.74 16.20 -3.86
CA THR A 141 -1.42 16.16 -2.43
C THR A 141 -0.13 15.40 -2.12
N PHE A 142 0.26 14.47 -2.98
CA PHE A 142 1.52 13.72 -2.93
C PHE A 142 1.82 13.11 -4.30
N ALA A 143 3.08 12.77 -4.56
CA ALA A 143 3.50 12.07 -5.76
C ALA A 143 4.37 10.88 -5.36
N LEU A 144 3.85 9.66 -5.49
CA LEU A 144 4.60 8.43 -5.23
C LEU A 144 4.60 7.55 -6.47
N ASN A 145 5.59 6.66 -6.55
CA ASN A 145 5.63 5.67 -7.60
C ASN A 145 4.40 4.72 -7.51
N PRO A 146 3.59 4.60 -8.58
CA PRO A 146 2.43 3.72 -8.60
C PRO A 146 2.73 2.26 -8.27
N THR A 147 3.89 1.76 -8.68
CA THR A 147 4.29 0.36 -8.39
C THR A 147 4.63 0.16 -6.93
N VAL A 148 5.23 1.17 -6.28
CA VAL A 148 5.52 1.12 -4.84
C VAL A 148 4.23 1.08 -4.06
N THR A 149 3.26 1.93 -4.42
CA THR A 149 1.91 1.92 -3.81
C THR A 149 1.22 0.58 -4.04
N LEU A 150 1.22 0.08 -5.27
CA LEU A 150 0.57 -1.18 -5.64
C LEU A 150 1.14 -2.37 -4.86
N VAL A 151 2.46 -2.59 -4.88
CA VAL A 151 3.07 -3.74 -4.21
C VAL A 151 2.90 -3.62 -2.70
N THR A 152 3.03 -2.41 -2.13
CA THR A 152 2.80 -2.20 -0.69
C THR A 152 1.37 -2.56 -0.31
N MET A 153 0.39 -2.09 -1.08
CA MET A 153 -1.02 -2.39 -0.85
C MET A 153 -1.30 -3.88 -1.05
N GLY A 154 -0.77 -4.49 -2.12
CA GLY A 154 -0.89 -5.91 -2.43
C GLY A 154 -0.40 -6.79 -1.27
N VAL A 155 0.85 -6.59 -0.82
CA VAL A 155 1.43 -7.30 0.33
C VAL A 155 0.63 -7.08 1.62
N SER A 156 0.09 -5.87 1.83
CA SER A 156 -0.69 -5.55 3.03
C SER A 156 -2.06 -6.25 3.05
N LEU A 157 -2.60 -6.56 1.88
CA LEU A 157 -3.87 -7.27 1.67
C LEU A 157 -3.67 -8.75 1.38
N ASP A 158 -2.43 -9.26 1.50
CA ASP A 158 -2.04 -10.61 1.06
C ASP A 158 -2.55 -10.94 -0.36
N TRP A 159 -2.52 -9.93 -1.23
CA TRP A 159 -3.04 -9.93 -2.61
C TRP A 159 -4.50 -10.40 -2.75
N GLN A 160 -5.32 -10.19 -1.73
CA GLN A 160 -6.76 -10.42 -1.82
C GLN A 160 -7.47 -9.13 -2.20
N LEU A 161 -8.38 -9.22 -3.19
CA LEU A 161 -9.24 -8.10 -3.53
C LEU A 161 -10.18 -7.81 -2.34
N PRO A 162 -10.29 -6.55 -1.89
CA PRO A 162 -11.14 -6.23 -0.77
C PRO A 162 -12.62 -6.40 -1.17
N PRO A 163 -13.49 -6.82 -0.24
CA PRO A 163 -14.88 -7.14 -0.55
C PRO A 163 -15.73 -5.92 -0.94
N ASP A 164 -15.28 -4.72 -0.58
CA ASP A 164 -15.89 -3.45 -0.96
C ASP A 164 -15.49 -2.99 -2.37
N GLY A 165 -14.47 -3.62 -2.98
CA GLY A 165 -13.95 -3.24 -4.29
C GLY A 165 -13.32 -1.85 -4.34
N ASP A 166 -13.00 -1.22 -3.21
CA ASP A 166 -12.46 0.14 -3.20
C ASP A 166 -10.93 0.17 -3.14
N LEU A 167 -10.28 -0.17 -4.26
CA LEU A 167 -8.82 -0.12 -4.37
C LEU A 167 -8.30 1.31 -4.53
N TYR A 168 -9.05 2.20 -5.18
CA TYR A 168 -8.64 3.59 -5.37
C TYR A 168 -8.40 4.32 -4.04
N SER A 169 -9.36 4.29 -3.11
CA SER A 169 -9.19 4.96 -1.81
C SER A 169 -8.08 4.31 -0.97
N ARG A 170 -7.93 2.98 -1.05
CA ARG A 170 -6.87 2.24 -0.34
C ARG A 170 -5.48 2.56 -0.88
N ALA A 171 -5.34 2.73 -2.20
CA ALA A 171 -4.10 3.15 -2.83
C ALA A 171 -3.72 4.58 -2.39
N ILE A 172 -4.68 5.51 -2.37
CA ILE A 172 -4.45 6.87 -1.83
C ILE A 172 -3.99 6.81 -0.36
N ALA A 173 -4.69 6.04 0.48
CA ALA A 173 -4.34 5.91 1.89
C ALA A 173 -2.94 5.31 2.09
N THR A 174 -2.60 4.29 1.30
CA THR A 174 -1.27 3.65 1.29
C THR A 174 -0.18 4.65 0.91
N GLY A 175 -0.37 5.37 -0.20
CA GLY A 175 0.57 6.40 -0.65
C GLY A 175 0.77 7.50 0.38
N LYS A 176 -0.30 8.10 0.91
CA LYS A 176 -0.21 9.12 1.96
C LYS A 176 0.51 8.62 3.20
N ARG A 177 0.28 7.37 3.59
CA ARG A 177 0.96 6.78 4.75
C ARG A 177 2.45 6.61 4.50
N LEU A 178 2.84 6.11 3.33
CA LEU A 178 4.24 5.94 2.94
C LEU A 178 4.97 7.28 2.87
N GLU A 179 4.39 8.30 2.23
CA GLU A 179 4.96 9.64 2.15
C GLU A 179 5.13 10.26 3.55
N HIS A 180 4.10 10.14 4.41
CA HIS A 180 4.18 10.62 5.79
C HIS A 180 5.34 9.97 6.57
N LEU A 181 5.51 8.65 6.46
CA LEU A 181 6.60 7.93 7.12
C LEU A 181 7.97 8.33 6.54
N TRP A 182 8.05 8.55 5.23
CA TRP A 182 9.26 9.08 4.61
C TRP A 182 9.62 10.47 5.17
N HIS A 183 8.63 11.35 5.31
CA HIS A 183 8.82 12.66 5.94
C HIS A 183 9.22 12.53 7.41
N GLU A 184 8.61 11.61 8.15
CA GLU A 184 8.97 11.36 9.55
C GLU A 184 10.46 11.03 9.70
N TRP A 185 11.01 10.21 8.81
CA TRP A 185 12.44 9.87 8.79
C TRP A 185 13.34 11.01 8.35
N THR A 186 12.95 11.75 7.32
CA THR A 186 13.80 12.75 6.68
C THR A 186 13.72 14.12 7.37
N HIS A 187 12.73 14.35 8.23
CA HIS A 187 12.60 15.60 8.95
C HIS A 187 13.82 15.85 9.86
N PRO A 188 14.46 17.04 9.81
CA PRO A 188 15.66 17.34 10.61
C PRO A 188 15.45 17.12 12.11
N ASP A 189 14.29 17.48 12.63
CA ASP A 189 13.98 17.41 14.07
C ASP A 189 13.81 15.97 14.62
N ASN A 190 13.67 14.97 13.74
CA ASN A 190 13.41 13.58 14.11
C ASN A 190 14.70 12.73 14.20
N GLU A 191 15.79 13.31 14.69
CA GLU A 191 17.07 12.59 14.85
C GLU A 191 16.96 11.37 15.77
N ASN A 192 16.06 11.44 16.76
CA ASN A 192 15.75 10.31 17.64
C ASN A 192 15.27 9.06 16.90
N ILE A 193 14.58 9.19 15.78
CA ILE A 193 14.14 8.06 14.95
C ILE A 193 15.34 7.42 14.25
N ARG A 194 16.22 8.23 13.66
CA ARG A 194 17.45 7.76 13.00
C ARG A 194 18.39 7.04 13.97
N VAL A 195 18.50 7.57 15.19
CA VAL A 195 19.26 6.93 16.28
C VAL A 195 18.63 5.61 16.73
N ARG A 196 17.31 5.48 16.71
CA ARG A 196 16.61 4.25 17.09
C ARG A 196 16.82 3.11 16.10
N TYR A 197 17.01 3.43 14.82
CA TYR A 197 17.16 2.44 13.75
C TYR A 197 18.50 2.58 13.01
N PRO A 198 19.64 2.36 13.71
CA PRO A 198 20.98 2.55 13.14
C PRO A 198 21.33 1.52 12.06
N ASN A 199 20.54 0.44 11.97
CA ASN A 199 20.70 -0.63 11.00
C ASN A 199 20.03 -0.33 9.65
N LEU A 200 19.35 0.81 9.50
CA LEU A 200 18.86 1.28 8.20
C LEU A 200 19.98 2.00 7.46
N ALA A 201 20.11 1.76 6.15
CA ALA A 201 20.78 2.71 5.28
C ALA A 201 20.04 4.05 5.44
N ASN A 202 20.77 5.19 5.47
CA ASN A 202 20.19 6.50 5.78
C ASN A 202 19.27 7.02 4.65
N ASP A 203 18.22 6.27 4.34
CA ASP A 203 17.32 6.38 3.20
C ASP A 203 15.88 6.32 3.72
N GLY A 204 15.12 7.37 3.42
CA GLY A 204 13.75 7.53 3.91
C GLY A 204 12.78 6.53 3.29
N ALA A 205 13.01 6.05 2.07
CA ALA A 205 12.11 5.12 1.40
C ALA A 205 12.16 3.74 2.07
N THR A 206 13.37 3.29 2.42
CA THR A 206 13.55 2.06 3.19
C THR A 206 12.91 2.15 4.57
N TYR A 207 13.07 3.28 5.29
CA TYR A 207 12.36 3.48 6.55
C TYR A 207 10.84 3.44 6.35
N ALA A 208 10.32 4.15 5.35
CA ALA A 208 8.88 4.25 5.12
C ALA A 208 8.24 2.88 4.93
N LEU A 209 8.84 2.02 4.10
CA LEU A 209 8.39 0.64 3.92
C LEU A 209 8.51 -0.17 5.21
N TYR A 210 9.64 -0.06 5.92
CA TYR A 210 9.86 -0.83 7.14
C TYR A 210 8.84 -0.46 8.23
N ALA A 211 8.60 0.83 8.44
CA ALA A 211 7.63 1.32 9.41
C ALA A 211 6.18 1.08 8.96
N PHE A 212 5.89 1.03 7.65
CA PHE A 212 4.57 0.68 7.14
C PHE A 212 4.18 -0.76 7.50
N PHE A 213 5.13 -1.69 7.41
CA PHE A 213 4.96 -3.09 7.80
C PHE A 213 5.30 -3.36 9.27
N ASP A 214 5.11 -2.38 10.16
CA ASP A 214 5.32 -2.53 11.61
C ASP A 214 6.70 -3.09 12.00
N TYR A 215 7.73 -2.74 11.23
CA TYR A 215 9.10 -3.20 11.40
C TYR A 215 9.27 -4.72 11.21
N ASP A 216 8.40 -5.34 10.41
CA ASP A 216 8.48 -6.75 10.02
C ASP A 216 9.43 -6.94 8.83
N ARG A 217 10.56 -7.62 9.10
CA ARG A 217 11.58 -7.93 8.09
C ARG A 217 11.13 -9.00 7.10
N GLU A 218 10.29 -9.93 7.51
CA GLU A 218 9.78 -10.98 6.61
C GLU A 218 8.82 -10.36 5.60
N LYS A 219 7.92 -9.47 6.04
CA LYS A 219 7.05 -8.70 5.13
C LYS A 219 7.86 -7.83 4.16
N LEU A 220 8.97 -7.23 4.59
CA LEU A 220 9.87 -6.50 3.68
C LEU A 220 10.54 -7.41 2.63
N GLN A 221 10.92 -8.62 3.00
CA GLN A 221 11.47 -9.60 2.05
C GLN A 221 10.44 -10.02 1.02
N VAL A 222 9.20 -10.28 1.46
CA VAL A 222 8.05 -10.56 0.59
C VAL A 222 7.84 -9.40 -0.38
N TRP A 223 7.76 -8.18 0.14
CA TRP A 223 7.59 -6.98 -0.68
C TRP A 223 8.70 -6.81 -1.72
N ALA A 224 9.97 -6.99 -1.32
CA ALA A 224 11.11 -6.87 -2.22
C ALA A 224 11.07 -7.93 -3.32
N ALA A 225 10.72 -9.17 -2.96
CA ALA A 225 10.60 -10.28 -3.91
C ALA A 225 9.50 -10.03 -4.94
N GLU A 226 8.31 -9.63 -4.50
CA GLU A 226 7.19 -9.37 -5.41
C GLU A 226 7.43 -8.17 -6.30
N TYR A 227 8.00 -7.09 -5.76
CA TYR A 227 8.39 -5.95 -6.59
C TYR A 227 9.40 -6.36 -7.67
N ASP A 228 10.43 -7.14 -7.31
CA ASP A 228 11.44 -7.59 -8.28
C ASP A 228 10.84 -8.48 -9.37
N VAL A 229 9.92 -9.38 -9.00
CA VAL A 229 9.23 -10.27 -9.94
C VAL A 229 8.36 -9.47 -10.91
N LEU A 230 7.54 -8.55 -10.39
CA LEU A 230 6.59 -7.79 -11.20
C LEU A 230 7.27 -6.69 -12.03
N PHE A 231 8.18 -5.94 -11.42
CA PHE A 231 8.67 -4.67 -11.96
C PHE A 231 10.19 -4.58 -12.10
N GLY A 232 10.96 -5.49 -11.50
CA GLY A 232 12.43 -5.39 -11.45
C GLY A 232 13.11 -5.29 -12.83
N HIS A 233 12.49 -5.82 -13.88
CA HIS A 233 12.99 -5.72 -15.26
C HIS A 233 12.69 -4.37 -15.93
N LEU A 234 11.64 -3.67 -15.51
CA LEU A 234 11.28 -2.33 -16.00
C LEU A 234 11.96 -1.25 -15.16
N GLN A 235 12.00 -1.48 -13.85
CA GLN A 235 12.42 -0.52 -12.86
C GLN A 235 13.04 -1.25 -11.67
N PRO A 236 14.36 -1.41 -11.61
CA PRO A 236 15.04 -2.01 -10.47
C PRO A 236 14.85 -1.17 -9.21
N ARG A 237 14.56 -1.80 -8.06
CA ARG A 237 14.37 -1.11 -6.75
C ARG A 237 15.59 -0.30 -6.30
N ILE A 238 16.77 -0.82 -6.61
CA ILE A 238 18.05 -0.23 -6.25
C ILE A 238 18.79 0.01 -7.57
N PRO A 239 19.03 1.28 -7.95
CA PRO A 239 19.81 1.59 -9.14
C PRO A 239 21.19 0.94 -9.02
N SER A 240 21.51 0.04 -9.94
CA SER A 240 22.77 -0.68 -9.90
C SER A 240 23.95 0.29 -10.02
N VAL A 241 24.78 0.40 -8.99
CA VAL A 241 26.17 0.86 -9.16
C VAL A 241 26.95 -0.34 -9.73
N GLY A 242 26.75 -0.64 -11.01
CA GLY A 242 27.53 -1.66 -11.74
C GLY A 242 27.38 -3.13 -11.31
N VAL A 243 26.44 -3.48 -10.42
CA VAL A 243 26.16 -4.88 -10.06
C VAL A 243 24.75 -5.25 -10.51
N MET A 244 24.69 -5.95 -11.64
CA MET A 244 23.48 -6.59 -12.17
C MET A 244 23.13 -7.74 -11.22
N CYS A 245 22.12 -7.59 -10.37
CA CYS A 245 21.54 -8.75 -9.69
C CYS A 245 20.93 -9.68 -10.74
N PRO A 246 21.24 -10.99 -10.75
CA PRO A 246 20.56 -11.91 -11.63
C PRO A 246 19.06 -11.91 -11.27
N PRO A 247 18.16 -12.00 -12.27
CA PRO A 247 16.73 -12.01 -12.01
C PRO A 247 16.40 -13.15 -11.06
N CYS A 248 15.62 -12.84 -10.02
CA CYS A 248 14.98 -13.80 -9.13
C CYS A 248 14.02 -14.67 -9.95
N ARG A 249 14.54 -15.67 -10.67
CA ARG A 249 13.70 -16.59 -11.43
C ARG A 249 12.93 -17.48 -10.44
N PRO A 250 11.60 -17.63 -10.60
CA PRO A 250 10.92 -18.75 -9.98
C PRO A 250 11.53 -20.03 -10.57
N ARG A 251 12.01 -20.92 -9.70
CA ARG A 251 12.38 -22.27 -10.15
C ARG A 251 11.10 -22.94 -10.63
N CYS A 252 10.94 -23.07 -11.94
CA CYS A 252 9.98 -24.00 -12.51
C CYS A 252 10.33 -25.41 -11.99
N LYS A 253 9.40 -26.04 -11.26
CA LYS A 253 9.37 -27.49 -11.07
C LYS A 253 8.69 -28.13 -12.28
#